data_AF-A0A2T4WL63-F1
#
_entry.id   AF-A0A2T4WL63-F1
#
_cell.length_a   1.000
_cell.length_b   1.000
_cell.length_c   1.000
_cell.angle_alpha   90.00
_cell.angle_beta   90.00
_cell.angle_gamma   90.00
#
_symmetry.space_group_name_H-M   'P 1'
#
loop_
_entity.id
_entity.type
_entity.pdbx_description
1 polymer ?
#
loop_
_entity_poly.entity_id
_entity_poly.type
_entity_poly.pdbx_seq_one_letter_code
_entity_poly.pdbx_strand_id
1 'polypeptide(L)'
;MKKETNHSEALRYLSVAGGVLALNSVQGQIKYVDLPDTTLNTNNAFFDLNIDEDTLGVVDYRFIQYVDSGSFNISGSFIQAVSNAGNSVLGLDYANYAYPFNLNPGDDIGPSQVFKGAGGPGALGQLALTVDGVSYPNDKFKGAINGLIGLRFRADRDDTIRTFYAWIRVDVAADNKSMTIKDMAWNEAYGDGIKAGEGAPWIGEQEIEVPSNLKLQQLADYLDISSAEKQATLSFYNLQGALIDSRQIEKGEQKLKLDFLPKGILIAHLEDASEEKQIKVLIY
;
A
#
# COMPACT_ATOMS: atom_id res chain seq x y z
N MET A 1 5.47 -49.23 3.39
CA MET A 1 6.43 -48.13 3.19
C MET A 1 5.72 -46.85 3.57
N LYS A 2 6.00 -46.29 4.76
CA LYS A 2 5.38 -45.05 5.25
C LYS A 2 6.00 -43.87 4.50
N LYS A 3 5.17 -43.03 3.89
CA LYS A 3 5.61 -41.77 3.30
C LYS A 3 5.41 -40.71 4.38
N GLU A 4 6.49 -40.28 5.01
CA GLU A 4 6.47 -39.11 5.90
C GLU A 4 6.14 -37.88 5.05
N THR A 5 5.03 -37.24 5.38
CA THR A 5 4.63 -35.98 4.74
C THR A 5 5.49 -34.88 5.36
N ASN A 6 6.28 -34.21 4.53
CA ASN A 6 7.26 -33.22 4.94
C ASN A 6 6.53 -31.95 5.43
N HIS A 7 6.53 -31.72 6.75
CA HIS A 7 5.87 -30.57 7.40
C HIS A 7 6.53 -29.20 7.09
N SER A 8 7.55 -29.15 6.24
CA SER A 8 8.30 -27.94 5.90
C SER A 8 7.69 -27.06 4.80
N GLU A 9 6.67 -27.53 4.07
CA GLU A 9 6.04 -26.74 2.99
C GLU A 9 4.89 -25.85 3.49
N ALA A 10 4.28 -26.17 4.63
CA ALA A 10 3.19 -25.36 5.22
C ALA A 10 3.68 -24.09 5.95
N LEU A 11 4.92 -24.10 6.45
CA LEU A 11 5.53 -22.95 7.17
C LEU A 11 5.93 -21.79 6.25
N ARG A 12 5.96 -21.98 4.92
CA ARG A 12 6.30 -20.91 3.96
C ARG A 12 5.18 -19.89 3.72
N TYR A 13 3.97 -20.14 4.21
CA TYR A 13 2.80 -19.30 3.92
C TYR A 13 2.36 -18.38 5.08
N LEU A 14 3.09 -18.34 6.19
CA LEU A 14 2.67 -17.58 7.39
C LEU A 14 3.66 -16.55 7.92
N SER A 15 4.91 -16.55 7.45
CA SER A 15 5.76 -15.37 7.51
C SER A 15 5.46 -14.51 6.29
N VAL A 16 4.82 -13.36 6.48
CA VAL A 16 4.75 -12.30 5.47
C VAL A 16 6.17 -12.02 4.95
N ALA A 17 6.30 -11.83 3.63
CA ALA A 17 7.44 -11.25 2.93
C ALA A 17 8.79 -12.00 3.01
N GLY A 18 8.88 -13.13 2.31
CA GLY A 18 10.14 -13.86 2.10
C GLY A 18 10.50 -13.95 0.62
N GLY A 19 11.02 -12.86 0.06
CA GLY A 19 11.66 -12.84 -1.25
C GLY A 19 10.77 -12.31 -2.37
N VAL A 20 10.75 -10.99 -2.55
CA VAL A 20 10.73 -10.48 -3.92
C VAL A 20 11.99 -11.08 -4.55
N LEU A 21 11.80 -12.07 -5.44
CA LEU A 21 12.81 -12.44 -6.39
C LEU A 21 13.38 -11.12 -6.89
N ALA A 22 14.69 -10.88 -6.72
CA ALA A 22 15.35 -9.78 -7.41
C ALA A 22 15.00 -9.96 -8.89
N LEU A 23 13.96 -9.25 -9.32
CA LEU A 23 13.56 -9.23 -10.70
C LEU A 23 14.76 -8.59 -11.35
N ASN A 24 15.42 -9.34 -12.22
CA ASN A 24 16.35 -8.77 -13.18
C ASN A 24 15.52 -7.90 -14.14
N SER A 25 14.85 -6.85 -13.66
CA SER A 25 14.57 -5.74 -14.52
C SER A 25 15.90 -5.04 -14.73
N VAL A 26 16.21 -4.81 -15.99
CA VAL A 26 17.37 -4.03 -16.37
C VAL A 26 17.14 -2.65 -15.77
N GLN A 27 17.73 -2.36 -14.60
CA GLN A 27 17.57 -1.10 -13.86
C GLN A 27 17.83 0.15 -14.71
N GLY A 28 18.48 -0.01 -15.88
CA GLY A 28 18.66 1.06 -16.86
C GLY A 28 17.42 1.48 -17.65
N GLN A 29 16.22 0.96 -17.38
CA GLN A 29 14.97 1.39 -18.02
C GLN A 29 13.96 2.02 -17.06
N ILE A 30 14.16 1.99 -15.74
CA ILE A 30 13.22 2.58 -14.78
C ILE A 30 13.77 3.92 -14.30
N LYS A 31 13.05 5.01 -14.58
CA LYS A 31 13.38 6.34 -14.08
C LYS A 31 12.60 6.60 -12.78
N TYR A 32 13.31 6.59 -11.65
CA TYR A 32 12.78 6.98 -10.34
C TYR A 32 12.97 8.48 -10.11
N VAL A 33 11.99 9.10 -9.45
CA VAL A 33 12.02 10.51 -9.05
C VAL A 33 11.54 10.64 -7.61
N ASP A 34 12.43 11.11 -6.74
CA ASP A 34 12.09 11.57 -5.39
C ASP A 34 11.51 12.98 -5.49
N LEU A 35 10.20 13.13 -5.35
CA LEU A 35 9.58 14.46 -5.31
C LEU A 35 9.59 14.96 -3.86
N PRO A 36 9.69 16.27 -3.64
CA PRO A 36 9.45 16.82 -2.32
C PRO A 36 8.04 16.46 -1.84
N ASP A 37 7.96 15.82 -0.68
CA ASP A 37 6.69 15.48 -0.04
C ASP A 37 5.77 16.71 0.01
N THR A 38 4.65 16.64 -0.72
CA THR A 38 3.72 17.75 -0.88
C THR A 38 2.37 17.38 -0.29
N THR A 39 2.03 17.99 0.85
CA THR A 39 0.74 17.78 1.52
C THR A 39 -0.31 18.77 1.01
N LEU A 40 -1.42 18.22 0.52
CA LEU A 40 -2.66 18.92 0.21
C LEU A 40 -3.62 18.73 1.40
N ASN A 41 -3.93 19.80 2.13
CA ASN A 41 -4.79 19.74 3.33
C ASN A 41 -5.77 20.93 3.46
N THR A 42 -5.96 21.69 2.38
CA THR A 42 -6.93 22.78 2.32
C THR A 42 -7.91 22.56 1.17
N ASN A 43 -9.07 23.21 1.23
CA ASN A 43 -10.11 23.01 0.22
C ASN A 43 -9.67 23.55 -1.15
N ASN A 44 -9.78 22.72 -2.19
CA ASN A 44 -9.29 22.96 -3.55
C ASN A 44 -7.75 23.02 -3.68
N ALA A 45 -7.00 22.56 -2.67
CA ALA A 45 -5.56 22.37 -2.85
C ALA A 45 -5.33 21.34 -3.96
N PHE A 46 -4.35 21.59 -4.82
CA PHE A 46 -4.01 20.70 -5.91
C PHE A 46 -2.51 20.59 -6.11
N PHE A 47 -2.10 19.48 -6.72
CA PHE A 47 -0.73 19.23 -7.18
C PHE A 47 -0.79 18.78 -8.64
N ASP A 48 -0.09 19.49 -9.51
CA ASP A 48 0.02 19.15 -10.92
C ASP A 48 1.29 18.34 -11.14
N LEU A 49 1.12 17.17 -11.74
CA LEU A 49 2.20 16.28 -12.12
C LEU A 49 2.36 16.32 -13.65
N ASN A 50 3.57 16.67 -14.07
CA ASN A 50 4.06 16.49 -15.43
C ASN A 50 5.21 15.47 -15.33
N ILE A 51 5.02 14.28 -15.90
CA ILE A 51 5.93 13.14 -15.78
C ILE A 51 7.04 13.21 -16.84
N ASP A 52 6.69 13.64 -18.05
CA ASP A 52 7.60 13.64 -19.20
C ASP A 52 8.41 14.93 -19.33
N GLU A 53 8.12 15.94 -18.51
CA GLU A 53 8.75 17.27 -18.48
C GLU A 53 8.77 17.92 -19.87
N ASP A 54 7.66 17.78 -20.61
CA ASP A 54 7.54 18.35 -21.94
C ASP A 54 7.74 19.88 -21.93
N THR A 55 8.27 20.41 -23.04
CA THR A 55 8.62 21.85 -23.14
C THR A 55 7.42 22.81 -23.09
N LEU A 56 6.20 22.32 -23.31
CA LEU A 56 4.97 23.11 -23.22
C LEU A 56 4.38 23.07 -21.80
N GLY A 57 4.94 22.26 -20.89
CA GLY A 57 4.51 22.13 -19.51
C GLY A 57 3.10 21.55 -19.39
N VAL A 58 2.73 20.62 -20.27
CA VAL A 58 1.41 19.99 -20.25
C VAL A 58 1.31 19.12 -19.01
N VAL A 59 0.28 19.37 -18.20
CA VAL A 59 0.02 18.58 -17.00
C VAL A 59 -0.54 17.23 -17.41
N ASP A 60 0.09 16.14 -16.95
CA ASP A 60 -0.37 14.78 -17.16
C ASP A 60 -1.46 14.37 -16.19
N TYR A 61 -1.27 14.71 -14.91
CA TYR A 61 -2.19 14.39 -13.83
C TYR A 61 -2.34 15.55 -12.86
N ARG A 62 -3.53 15.67 -12.29
CA ARG A 62 -3.81 16.61 -11.20
C ARG A 62 -4.35 15.86 -10.00
N PHE A 63 -3.70 16.04 -8.87
CA PHE A 63 -4.19 15.62 -7.57
C PHE A 63 -4.98 16.75 -6.94
N ILE A 64 -6.13 16.45 -6.34
CA ILE A 64 -7.05 17.46 -5.79
C ILE A 64 -7.48 17.02 -4.40
N GLN A 65 -7.48 17.95 -3.45
CA GLN A 65 -8.02 17.77 -2.11
C GLN A 65 -9.24 18.70 -1.91
N TYR A 66 -10.35 18.10 -1.48
CA TYR A 66 -11.48 18.83 -0.92
C TYR A 66 -11.52 18.64 0.59
N VAL A 67 -11.80 19.71 1.32
CA VAL A 67 -11.92 19.69 2.78
C VAL A 67 -13.17 20.47 3.15
N ASP A 68 -14.13 19.78 3.78
CA ASP A 68 -15.41 20.33 4.23
C ASP A 68 -16.09 21.20 3.16
N SER A 69 -16.08 20.72 1.91
CA SER A 69 -16.45 21.51 0.74
C SER A 69 -17.96 21.45 0.45
N GLY A 70 -18.53 22.59 0.08
CA GLY A 70 -19.93 22.72 -0.34
C GLY A 70 -20.94 22.45 0.78
N SER A 71 -22.22 22.39 0.42
CA SER A 71 -23.33 22.21 1.38
C SER A 71 -23.44 20.81 1.97
N PHE A 72 -22.72 19.83 1.41
CA PHE A 72 -22.72 18.42 1.84
C PHE A 72 -21.41 18.00 2.53
N ASN A 73 -20.64 18.99 3.04
CA ASN A 73 -19.39 18.79 3.78
C ASN A 73 -18.46 17.74 3.14
N ILE A 74 -18.16 17.92 1.86
CA ILE A 74 -17.39 16.96 1.07
C ILE A 74 -15.91 17.05 1.47
N SER A 75 -15.35 15.94 1.95
CA SER A 75 -13.92 15.80 2.15
C SER A 75 -13.40 14.60 1.37
N GLY A 76 -12.36 14.79 0.58
CA GLY A 76 -11.82 13.70 -0.23
C GLY A 76 -10.61 14.08 -1.06
N SER A 77 -9.89 13.04 -1.46
CA SER A 77 -8.69 13.12 -2.29
C SER A 77 -8.98 12.47 -3.63
N PHE A 78 -8.54 13.12 -4.70
CA PHE A 78 -8.83 12.71 -6.07
C PHE A 78 -7.59 12.81 -6.94
N ILE A 79 -7.56 11.99 -7.99
CA ILE A 79 -6.61 12.10 -9.10
C ILE A 79 -7.38 12.31 -10.40
N GLN A 80 -6.91 13.21 -11.24
CA GLN A 80 -7.46 13.45 -12.56
C GLN A 80 -6.37 13.17 -13.60
N ALA A 81 -6.69 12.41 -14.63
CA ALA A 81 -5.87 12.35 -15.84
C ALA A 81 -6.16 13.61 -16.66
N VAL A 82 -5.18 14.50 -16.76
CA VAL A 82 -5.30 15.78 -17.46
C VAL A 82 -4.80 15.60 -18.89
N SER A 83 -5.32 16.42 -19.81
CA SER A 83 -5.13 16.38 -21.27
C SER A 83 -5.92 15.30 -22.03
N ASN A 84 -5.95 15.45 -23.36
CA ASN A 84 -6.65 14.55 -24.31
C ASN A 84 -5.79 13.35 -24.76
N ALA A 85 -4.55 13.23 -24.29
CA ALA A 85 -3.57 12.31 -24.90
C ALA A 85 -3.76 10.82 -24.55
N GLY A 86 -4.82 10.43 -23.84
CA GLY A 86 -5.05 9.03 -23.45
C GLY A 86 -4.40 8.64 -22.12
N ASN A 87 -4.03 9.65 -21.32
CA ASN A 87 -3.66 9.47 -19.92
C ASN A 87 -4.80 8.84 -19.13
N SER A 88 -4.46 7.92 -18.22
CA SER A 88 -5.45 7.17 -17.47
C SER A 88 -4.83 6.50 -16.24
N VAL A 89 -5.66 6.23 -15.25
CA VAL A 89 -5.25 5.64 -13.97
C VAL A 89 -5.72 4.20 -13.89
N LEU A 90 -4.87 3.33 -13.35
CA LEU A 90 -5.17 1.94 -13.13
C LEU A 90 -6.27 1.78 -12.08
N GLY A 91 -7.33 1.05 -12.44
CA GLY A 91 -8.51 0.94 -11.59
C GLY A 91 -9.75 0.56 -12.38
N LEU A 92 -10.91 0.62 -11.71
CA LEU A 92 -12.20 0.27 -12.28
C LEU A 92 -13.17 1.44 -12.22
N ASP A 93 -14.09 1.48 -13.17
CA ASP A 93 -15.27 2.31 -13.11
C ASP A 93 -16.47 1.49 -12.64
N TYR A 94 -17.23 2.04 -11.69
CA TYR A 94 -18.47 1.42 -11.22
C TYR A 94 -19.47 2.50 -10.81
N ALA A 95 -20.72 2.33 -11.24
CA ALA A 95 -21.83 3.24 -10.91
C ALA A 95 -21.53 4.74 -11.17
N ASN A 96 -20.84 5.03 -12.28
CA ASN A 96 -20.39 6.38 -12.71
C ASN A 96 -19.25 7.00 -11.89
N TYR A 97 -18.63 6.25 -10.98
CA TYR A 97 -17.42 6.65 -10.27
C TYR A 97 -16.23 5.85 -10.80
N ALA A 98 -15.06 6.47 -10.80
CA ALA A 98 -13.80 5.83 -11.13
C ALA A 98 -13.02 5.60 -9.83
N TYR A 99 -12.50 4.38 -9.64
CA TYR A 99 -11.83 3.95 -8.43
C TYR A 99 -10.41 3.48 -8.76
N PRO A 100 -9.39 4.33 -8.56
CA PRO A 100 -8.01 3.91 -8.61
C PRO A 100 -7.76 2.75 -7.64
N PHE A 101 -6.93 1.80 -8.06
CA PHE A 101 -6.45 0.76 -7.16
C PHE A 101 -5.35 1.30 -6.25
N ASN A 102 -5.36 0.87 -4.99
CA ASN A 102 -4.21 0.97 -4.10
C ASN A 102 -3.41 -0.33 -4.23
N LEU A 103 -2.29 -0.26 -4.95
CA LEU A 103 -1.48 -1.40 -5.34
C LEU A 103 -0.52 -1.79 -4.22
N ASN A 104 -0.21 -3.08 -4.14
CA ASN A 104 0.91 -3.55 -3.34
C ASN A 104 2.21 -3.47 -4.15
N PRO A 105 3.36 -3.28 -3.49
CA PRO A 105 4.65 -3.45 -4.16
C PRO A 105 4.75 -4.78 -4.93
N GLY A 106 5.20 -4.70 -6.18
CA GLY A 106 5.32 -5.86 -7.07
C GLY A 106 4.08 -6.14 -7.95
N ASP A 107 2.96 -5.45 -7.72
CA ASP A 107 1.77 -5.57 -8.58
C ASP A 107 2.05 -5.05 -9.99
N ASP A 108 1.46 -5.70 -11.00
CA ASP A 108 1.64 -5.36 -12.41
C ASP A 108 0.95 -4.05 -12.81
N ILE A 109 1.69 -3.15 -13.48
CA ILE A 109 1.16 -1.96 -14.16
C ILE A 109 1.64 -2.03 -15.61
N GLY A 110 0.75 -2.35 -16.53
CA GLY A 110 1.16 -2.57 -17.92
C GLY A 110 0.01 -2.76 -18.90
N PRO A 111 0.29 -3.06 -20.17
CA PRO A 111 -0.69 -3.04 -21.25
C PRO A 111 -1.88 -3.99 -21.10
N SER A 112 -1.72 -5.07 -20.32
CA SER A 112 -2.79 -6.04 -20.05
C SER A 112 -3.74 -5.63 -18.92
N GLN A 113 -3.48 -4.50 -18.25
CA GLN A 113 -4.22 -4.06 -17.07
C GLN A 113 -5.37 -3.11 -17.42
N VAL A 114 -6.30 -2.92 -16.49
CA VAL A 114 -7.50 -2.08 -16.68
C VAL A 114 -7.27 -0.66 -16.18
N PHE A 115 -7.30 0.32 -17.10
CA PHE A 115 -7.09 1.74 -16.80
C PHE A 115 -8.39 2.53 -16.81
N LYS A 116 -9.23 2.27 -15.82
CA LYS A 116 -10.51 2.97 -15.64
C LYS A 116 -10.65 3.62 -14.25
N GLY A 117 -9.56 3.73 -13.51
CA GLY A 117 -9.51 4.43 -12.22
C GLY A 117 -9.61 5.96 -12.35
N ALA A 118 -9.31 6.49 -13.53
CA ALA A 118 -9.62 7.83 -14.02
C ALA A 118 -9.23 7.88 -15.52
N GLY A 119 -9.87 8.72 -16.34
CA GLY A 119 -9.48 8.85 -17.75
C GLY A 119 -10.26 9.93 -18.51
N GLY A 120 -9.54 10.66 -19.37
CA GLY A 120 -10.09 11.78 -20.14
C GLY A 120 -10.30 13.06 -19.32
N PRO A 121 -10.43 14.22 -19.98
CA PRO A 121 -10.56 15.50 -19.29
C PRO A 121 -11.81 15.55 -18.42
N GLY A 122 -11.66 15.90 -17.15
CA GLY A 122 -12.80 16.06 -16.23
C GLY A 122 -13.15 14.82 -15.40
N ALA A 123 -12.63 13.63 -15.72
CA ALA A 123 -12.91 12.43 -14.94
C ALA A 123 -12.06 12.40 -13.66
N LEU A 124 -12.73 12.38 -12.50
CA LEU A 124 -12.08 12.27 -11.20
C LEU A 124 -11.98 10.80 -10.77
N GLY A 125 -10.77 10.38 -10.44
CA GLY A 125 -10.46 9.15 -9.75
C GLY A 125 -10.62 9.30 -8.24
N GLN A 126 -11.60 8.56 -7.75
CA GLN A 126 -11.97 8.20 -6.38
C GLN A 126 -10.86 7.65 -5.46
N LEU A 127 -9.92 8.43 -4.93
CA LEU A 127 -8.96 7.85 -3.95
C LEU A 127 -9.63 7.60 -2.60
N ALA A 128 -10.21 8.66 -2.03
CA ALA A 128 -10.98 8.62 -0.79
C ALA A 128 -12.02 9.75 -0.77
N LEU A 129 -13.23 9.47 -0.31
CA LEU A 129 -14.34 10.41 -0.26
C LEU A 129 -15.23 10.17 0.96
N THR A 130 -15.59 11.28 1.59
CA THR A 130 -16.64 11.37 2.60
C THR A 130 -17.61 12.48 2.20
N VAL A 131 -18.91 12.20 2.27
CA VAL A 131 -19.99 13.19 2.07
C VAL A 131 -20.86 13.17 3.33
N ASP A 132 -21.02 14.32 3.99
CA ASP A 132 -21.71 14.46 5.28
C ASP A 132 -21.31 13.38 6.32
N GLY A 133 -20.02 13.09 6.41
CA GLY A 133 -19.47 12.08 7.33
C GLY A 133 -19.61 10.62 6.87
N VAL A 134 -20.28 10.36 5.75
CA VAL A 134 -20.44 9.00 5.19
C VAL A 134 -19.32 8.69 4.20
N SER A 135 -18.52 7.66 4.50
CA SER A 135 -17.44 7.19 3.61
C SER A 135 -17.96 6.30 2.48
N TYR A 136 -17.28 6.33 1.35
CA TYR A 136 -17.63 5.51 0.19
C TYR A 136 -16.92 4.14 0.26
N PRO A 137 -17.65 3.02 0.09
CA PRO A 137 -17.15 1.68 0.42
C PRO A 137 -16.12 1.13 -0.58
N ASN A 138 -16.06 1.70 -1.79
CA ASN A 138 -15.17 1.22 -2.85
C ASN A 138 -13.79 1.89 -2.82
N ASP A 139 -13.65 2.96 -2.04
CA ASP A 139 -12.43 3.74 -1.93
C ASP A 139 -11.32 2.91 -1.29
N LYS A 140 -10.11 3.00 -1.85
CA LYS A 140 -8.97 2.15 -1.45
C LYS A 140 -7.87 2.90 -0.72
N PHE A 141 -7.99 4.22 -0.61
CA PHE A 141 -6.94 5.06 -0.03
C PHE A 141 -7.30 5.68 1.32
N LYS A 142 -8.51 5.48 1.87
CA LYS A 142 -8.83 6.01 3.21
C LYS A 142 -7.83 5.48 4.26
N GLY A 143 -7.03 6.38 4.84
CA GLY A 143 -6.00 6.01 5.82
C GLY A 143 -4.80 5.27 5.23
N ALA A 144 -4.61 5.28 3.90
CA ALA A 144 -3.48 4.62 3.26
C ALA A 144 -2.18 5.33 3.61
N ILE A 145 -1.18 4.54 4.02
CA ILE A 145 0.21 4.95 4.18
C ILE A 145 0.99 4.22 3.09
N ASN A 146 1.82 4.96 2.35
CA ASN A 146 2.57 4.48 1.18
C ASN A 146 1.69 3.83 0.11
N GLY A 147 0.48 4.36 -0.10
CA GLY A 147 -0.43 3.88 -1.13
C GLY A 147 0.14 4.10 -2.52
N LEU A 148 0.03 3.09 -3.40
CA LEU A 148 0.60 3.13 -4.75
C LEU A 148 -0.50 3.19 -5.80
N ILE A 149 -0.42 4.19 -6.68
CA ILE A 149 -1.35 4.40 -7.78
C ILE A 149 -0.63 4.06 -9.08
N GLY A 150 -1.22 3.17 -9.89
CA GLY A 150 -0.72 2.86 -11.24
C GLY A 150 -1.21 3.86 -12.28
N LEU A 151 -0.32 4.31 -13.15
CA LEU A 151 -0.59 5.34 -14.16
C LEU A 151 -0.22 4.83 -15.56
N ARG A 152 -0.96 5.29 -16.57
CA ARG A 152 -0.60 5.15 -17.98
C ARG A 152 -0.68 6.51 -18.63
N PHE A 153 0.45 7.03 -19.08
CA PHE A 153 0.54 8.33 -19.73
C PHE A 153 1.08 8.21 -21.15
N ARG A 154 0.90 9.27 -21.94
CA ARG A 154 1.45 9.37 -23.28
C ARG A 154 2.36 10.58 -23.39
N ALA A 155 3.53 10.36 -23.96
CA ALA A 155 4.57 11.36 -24.12
C ALA A 155 5.19 11.24 -25.52
N ASP A 156 5.71 12.34 -26.04
CA ASP A 156 6.47 12.34 -27.29
C ASP A 156 7.85 11.72 -27.07
N ARG A 157 8.19 10.72 -27.89
CA ARG A 157 9.51 10.11 -27.95
C ARG A 157 9.93 10.00 -29.41
N ASP A 158 11.02 10.67 -29.75
CA ASP A 158 11.55 10.74 -31.12
C ASP A 158 10.45 11.11 -32.14
N ASP A 159 9.78 12.25 -31.90
CA ASP A 159 8.69 12.81 -32.71
C ASP A 159 7.44 11.91 -32.86
N THR A 160 7.26 10.93 -31.96
CA THR A 160 6.08 10.07 -31.94
C THR A 160 5.48 9.97 -30.55
N ILE A 161 4.15 10.12 -30.46
CA ILE A 161 3.42 9.86 -29.21
C ILE A 161 3.50 8.37 -28.87
N ARG A 162 4.10 8.06 -27.72
CA ARG A 162 4.23 6.71 -27.17
C ARG A 162 3.42 6.56 -25.89
N THR A 163 3.26 5.33 -25.40
CA THR A 163 2.57 5.03 -24.15
C THR A 163 3.56 4.48 -23.14
N PHE A 164 3.47 4.96 -21.91
CA PHE A 164 4.36 4.63 -20.81
C PHE A 164 3.55 4.28 -19.57
N TYR A 165 4.18 3.55 -18.66
CA TYR A 165 3.58 3.08 -17.42
C TYR A 165 4.40 3.55 -16.22
N ALA A 166 3.70 4.00 -15.19
CA ALA A 166 4.31 4.57 -13.99
C ALA A 166 3.56 4.14 -12.74
N TRP A 167 4.20 4.32 -11.59
CA TRP A 167 3.54 4.34 -10.29
C TRP A 167 3.86 5.65 -9.58
N ILE A 168 2.97 6.08 -8.69
CA ILE A 168 3.17 7.22 -7.79
C ILE A 168 2.70 6.84 -6.39
N ARG A 169 3.45 7.29 -5.38
CA ARG A 169 3.19 6.99 -3.97
C ARG A 169 2.53 8.17 -3.28
N VAL A 170 1.50 7.87 -2.49
CA VAL A 170 0.74 8.85 -1.71
C VAL A 170 0.45 8.34 -0.30
N ASP A 171 0.34 9.27 0.64
CA ASP A 171 -0.32 9.03 1.92
C ASP A 171 -1.68 9.75 1.90
N VAL A 172 -2.73 9.15 2.46
CA VAL A 172 -4.05 9.76 2.57
C VAL A 172 -4.54 9.60 4.01
N ALA A 173 -4.87 10.70 4.66
CA ALA A 173 -5.28 10.69 6.05
C ALA A 173 -6.60 9.92 6.25
N ALA A 174 -6.75 9.29 7.41
CA ALA A 174 -7.92 8.48 7.75
C ALA A 174 -9.23 9.30 7.85
N ASP A 175 -9.13 10.62 8.03
CA ASP A 175 -10.24 11.56 8.01
C ASP A 175 -10.59 12.07 6.60
N ASN A 176 -9.84 11.65 5.58
CA ASN A 176 -9.94 12.08 4.18
C ASN A 176 -9.68 13.58 3.95
N LYS A 177 -9.09 14.29 4.91
CA LYS A 177 -8.86 15.75 4.84
C LYS A 177 -7.44 16.14 4.41
N SER A 178 -6.55 15.17 4.24
CA SER A 178 -5.26 15.42 3.62
C SER A 178 -4.76 14.26 2.77
N MET A 179 -3.94 14.62 1.79
CA MET A 179 -3.13 13.70 1.00
C MET A 179 -1.73 14.26 0.87
N THR A 180 -0.72 13.41 0.95
CA THR A 180 0.69 13.78 0.67
C THR A 180 1.14 13.02 -0.56
N ILE A 181 1.61 13.74 -1.58
CA ILE A 181 2.27 13.17 -2.75
C ILE A 181 3.76 13.05 -2.43
N LYS A 182 4.37 11.89 -2.72
CA LYS A 182 5.74 11.54 -2.31
C LYS A 182 6.61 11.35 -3.54
N ASP A 183 6.87 10.11 -3.96
CA ASP A 183 7.74 9.79 -5.08
C ASP A 183 7.03 9.01 -6.17
N MET A 184 7.74 8.78 -7.27
CA MET A 184 7.24 8.05 -8.42
C MET A 184 8.36 7.35 -9.17
N ALA A 185 7.98 6.39 -10.00
CA ALA A 185 8.86 5.92 -11.07
C ALA A 185 8.06 5.49 -12.30
N TRP A 186 8.74 5.45 -13.44
CA TRP A 186 8.16 5.00 -14.70
C TRP A 186 9.16 4.24 -15.56
N ASN A 187 8.65 3.40 -16.45
CA ASN A 187 9.47 2.64 -17.39
C ASN A 187 9.73 3.47 -18.66
N GLU A 188 10.99 3.79 -18.93
CA GLU A 188 11.47 4.49 -20.11
C GLU A 188 11.35 3.68 -21.40
N ALA A 189 11.20 2.35 -21.31
CA ALA A 189 10.84 1.50 -22.44
C ALA A 189 9.34 1.63 -22.73
N TYR A 190 8.99 2.38 -23.77
CA TYR A 190 7.59 2.57 -24.15
C TYR A 190 6.88 1.23 -24.45
N GLY A 191 5.63 1.13 -24.03
CA GLY A 191 4.81 -0.07 -24.21
C GLY A 191 5.07 -1.18 -23.17
N ASP A 192 6.23 -1.17 -22.51
CA ASP A 192 6.57 -2.14 -21.47
C ASP A 192 6.05 -1.68 -20.10
N GLY A 193 5.48 -2.63 -19.35
CA GLY A 193 4.96 -2.36 -18.02
C GLY A 193 6.04 -2.09 -16.97
N ILE A 194 5.60 -1.68 -15.80
CA ILE A 194 6.40 -1.52 -14.57
C ILE A 194 5.69 -2.24 -13.43
N LYS A 195 6.43 -2.72 -12.43
CA LYS A 195 5.82 -3.16 -11.17
C LYS A 195 5.63 -1.99 -10.21
N ALA A 196 4.56 -1.98 -9.43
CA ALA A 196 4.37 -0.98 -8.39
C ALA A 196 5.57 -0.98 -7.41
N GLY A 197 6.15 0.20 -7.17
CA GLY A 197 7.36 0.38 -6.35
C GLY A 197 8.69 0.03 -7.05
N GLU A 198 8.66 -0.51 -8.27
CA GLU A 198 9.90 -0.83 -8.99
C GLU A 198 10.77 0.42 -9.21
N GLY A 199 12.08 0.28 -9.00
CA GLY A 199 13.05 1.36 -9.09
C GLY A 199 13.14 2.24 -7.84
N ALA A 200 12.24 2.08 -6.87
CA ALA A 200 12.30 2.83 -5.63
C ALA A 200 13.41 2.35 -4.70
N PRO A 201 14.12 3.24 -4.00
CA PRO A 201 15.17 2.88 -3.06
C PRO A 201 14.62 2.19 -1.79
N TRP A 202 13.36 2.46 -1.45
CA TRP A 202 12.69 1.90 -0.26
C TRP A 202 12.06 0.52 -0.52
N ILE A 203 12.03 0.03 -1.76
CA ILE A 203 11.64 -1.37 -2.04
C ILE A 203 12.83 -2.28 -1.74
N GLY A 204 12.70 -3.08 -0.69
CA GLY A 204 13.76 -3.96 -0.18
C GLY A 204 14.53 -3.38 1.00
N GLU A 205 14.32 -2.09 1.32
CA GLU A 205 14.57 -1.59 2.66
C GLU A 205 13.45 -2.10 3.56
N GLN A 206 13.80 -2.64 4.72
CA GLN A 206 12.80 -2.91 5.75
C GLN A 206 12.06 -1.60 5.96
N GLU A 207 10.73 -1.63 5.77
CA GLU A 207 9.87 -0.60 6.34
C GLU A 207 10.38 -0.41 7.76
N ILE A 208 10.84 0.80 8.10
CA ILE A 208 11.29 1.08 9.45
C ILE A 208 10.05 0.86 10.30
N GLU A 209 9.91 -0.37 10.83
CA GLU A 209 9.19 -0.60 12.07
C GLU A 209 9.76 0.48 12.98
N VAL A 210 8.94 1.49 13.30
CA VAL A 210 9.22 2.37 14.44
C VAL A 210 9.76 1.43 15.50
N PRO A 211 11.02 1.56 15.96
CA PRO A 211 11.69 0.52 16.71
C PRO A 211 10.82 0.13 17.89
N SER A 212 10.10 -0.98 17.72
CA SER A 212 9.12 -1.39 18.68
C SER A 212 9.89 -2.08 19.77
N ASN A 213 9.59 -1.71 21.00
CA ASN A 213 10.09 -2.42 22.16
C ASN A 213 9.49 -3.83 22.23
N LEU A 214 8.46 -4.09 21.44
CA LEU A 214 7.80 -5.38 21.30
C LEU A 214 8.26 -6.14 20.05
N LYS A 215 8.71 -7.38 20.25
CA LYS A 215 8.89 -8.36 19.17
C LYS A 215 7.96 -9.54 19.41
N LEU A 216 7.34 -10.00 18.34
CA LEU A 216 6.45 -11.15 18.36
C LEU A 216 6.62 -11.90 17.04
N GLN A 217 7.19 -13.11 17.09
CA GLN A 217 7.46 -13.90 15.90
C GLN A 217 7.26 -15.40 16.18
N GLN A 218 6.56 -16.10 15.30
CA GLN A 218 6.48 -17.55 15.38
C GLN A 218 7.67 -18.20 14.67
N LEU A 219 8.37 -19.10 15.36
CA LEU A 219 9.38 -19.99 14.81
C LEU A 219 9.01 -21.44 15.13
N ALA A 220 8.46 -22.14 14.12
CA ALA A 220 7.92 -23.49 14.26
C ALA A 220 6.88 -23.57 15.40
N ASP A 221 7.09 -24.45 16.38
CA ASP A 221 6.17 -24.67 17.51
C ASP A 221 6.35 -23.67 18.65
N TYR A 222 7.14 -22.62 18.42
CA TYR A 222 7.48 -21.62 19.42
C TYR A 222 7.12 -20.22 18.95
N LEU A 223 6.85 -19.38 19.93
CA LEU A 223 6.70 -17.95 19.78
C LEU A 223 7.86 -17.27 20.49
N ASP A 224 8.70 -16.58 19.71
CA ASP A 224 9.74 -15.72 20.22
C ASP A 224 9.12 -14.34 20.50
N ILE A 225 9.25 -13.90 21.74
CA ILE A 225 8.59 -12.73 22.32
C ILE A 225 9.68 -11.85 22.91
N SER A 226 9.67 -10.56 22.65
CA SER A 226 10.52 -9.59 23.35
C SER A 226 9.66 -8.44 23.85
N SER A 227 9.89 -8.03 25.09
CA SER A 227 9.44 -6.73 25.59
C SER A 227 10.63 -6.01 26.22
N ALA A 228 11.20 -5.05 25.49
CA ALA A 228 12.51 -4.47 25.80
C ALA A 228 12.51 -3.62 27.08
N GLU A 229 11.38 -3.01 27.44
CA GLU A 229 11.32 -2.02 28.51
C GLU A 229 10.34 -2.36 29.64
N LYS A 230 9.19 -2.97 29.31
CA LYS A 230 8.04 -3.12 30.21
C LYS A 230 7.54 -4.56 30.27
N GLN A 231 6.69 -4.85 31.24
CA GLN A 231 5.89 -6.07 31.22
C GLN A 231 4.80 -5.92 30.14
N ALA A 232 4.52 -6.98 29.40
CA ALA A 232 3.51 -7.01 28.36
C ALA A 232 2.48 -8.11 28.64
N THR A 233 1.30 -8.02 28.04
CA THR A 233 0.27 -9.05 28.06
C THR A 233 0.25 -9.72 26.69
N LEU A 234 0.42 -11.04 26.65
CA LEU A 234 0.23 -11.86 25.47
C LEU A 234 -1.14 -12.52 25.54
N SER A 235 -1.98 -12.26 24.55
CA SER A 235 -3.31 -12.84 24.40
C SER A 235 -3.44 -13.60 23.09
N PHE A 236 -4.14 -14.71 23.12
CA PHE A 236 -4.45 -15.52 21.95
C PHE A 236 -5.94 -15.48 21.66
N TYR A 237 -6.32 -15.17 20.43
CA TYR A 237 -7.71 -15.14 19.99
C TYR A 237 -7.94 -16.15 18.88
N ASN A 238 -9.14 -16.72 18.80
CA ASN A 238 -9.57 -17.39 17.58
C ASN A 238 -9.89 -16.37 16.47
N LEU A 239 -10.15 -16.86 15.26
CA LEU A 239 -10.47 -16.00 14.11
C LEU A 239 -11.81 -15.25 14.25
N GLN A 240 -12.65 -15.61 15.23
CA GLN A 240 -13.89 -14.93 15.56
C GLN A 240 -13.69 -13.86 16.66
N GLY A 241 -12.46 -13.67 17.15
CA GLY A 241 -12.12 -12.70 18.20
C GLY A 241 -12.38 -13.19 19.62
N ALA A 242 -12.72 -14.45 19.84
CA ALA A 242 -12.88 -15.00 21.18
C ALA A 242 -11.51 -15.31 21.80
N LEU A 243 -11.31 -14.85 23.04
CA LEU A 243 -10.08 -15.09 23.82
C LEU A 243 -9.94 -16.59 24.13
N ILE A 244 -8.77 -17.14 23.81
CA ILE A 244 -8.39 -18.54 24.04
C ILE A 244 -7.49 -18.67 25.26
N ASP A 245 -6.48 -17.81 25.37
CA ASP A 245 -5.54 -17.77 26.50
C ASP A 245 -4.95 -16.36 26.65
N SER A 246 -4.55 -15.99 27.87
CA SER A 246 -3.87 -14.71 28.12
C SER A 246 -2.86 -14.85 29.26
N ARG A 247 -1.68 -14.27 29.10
CA ARG A 247 -0.56 -14.38 30.04
C ARG A 247 0.23 -13.10 30.13
N GLN A 248 0.85 -12.91 31.28
CA GLN A 248 1.84 -11.85 31.47
C GLN A 248 3.21 -12.31 30.96
N ILE A 249 3.88 -11.43 30.23
CA ILE A 249 5.22 -11.60 29.68
C ILE A 249 6.13 -10.60 30.39
N GLU A 250 7.05 -11.14 31.19
CA GLU A 250 8.13 -10.34 31.80
C GLU A 250 8.99 -9.60 30.76
N LYS A 251 9.65 -8.53 31.21
CA LYS A 251 10.62 -7.78 30.42
C LYS A 251 11.76 -8.70 29.93
N GLY A 252 12.18 -8.51 28.69
CA GLY A 252 13.28 -9.24 28.04
C GLY A 252 12.79 -10.17 26.94
N GLU A 253 13.67 -11.05 26.49
CA GLU A 253 13.39 -12.05 25.46
C GLU A 253 12.90 -13.35 26.09
N GLN A 254 11.82 -13.90 25.54
CA GLN A 254 11.21 -15.15 25.97
C GLN A 254 10.84 -16.00 24.77
N LYS A 255 10.85 -17.31 25.00
CA LYS A 255 10.44 -18.30 24.01
C LYS A 255 9.33 -19.16 24.59
N LEU A 256 8.16 -19.07 24.00
CA LEU A 256 6.96 -19.77 24.46
C LEU A 256 6.60 -20.91 23.50
N LYS A 257 6.59 -22.14 24.00
CA LYS A 257 6.10 -23.29 23.25
C LYS A 257 4.58 -23.25 23.15
N LEU A 258 4.01 -23.48 21.98
CA LEU A 258 2.58 -23.26 21.68
C LEU A 258 1.70 -24.50 21.83
N ASP A 259 2.19 -25.57 22.45
CA ASP A 259 1.49 -26.87 22.56
C ASP A 259 0.29 -26.86 23.52
N PHE A 260 0.10 -25.78 24.29
CA PHE A 260 -1.07 -25.57 25.14
C PHE A 260 -2.29 -25.01 24.37
N LEU A 261 -2.11 -24.57 23.13
CA LEU A 261 -3.16 -23.96 22.32
C LEU A 261 -3.88 -25.01 21.46
N PRO A 262 -5.17 -24.77 21.12
CA PRO A 262 -5.87 -25.62 20.16
C PRO A 262 -5.21 -25.55 18.78
N LYS A 263 -5.18 -26.69 18.08
CA LYS A 263 -4.70 -26.77 16.69
C LYS A 263 -5.50 -25.87 15.77
N GLY A 264 -4.83 -25.21 14.84
CA GLY A 264 -5.44 -24.27 13.89
C GLY A 264 -4.74 -22.92 13.85
N ILE A 265 -5.38 -21.95 13.19
CA ILE A 265 -4.88 -20.59 13.08
C ILE A 265 -5.49 -19.74 14.20
N LEU A 266 -4.62 -19.08 14.97
CA LEU A 266 -4.98 -18.14 16.02
C LEU A 266 -4.33 -16.78 15.75
N ILE A 267 -4.80 -15.75 16.46
CA ILE A 267 -4.17 -14.42 16.50
C ILE A 267 -3.44 -14.30 17.83
N ALA A 268 -2.13 -14.09 17.79
CA ALA A 268 -1.34 -13.72 18.96
C ALA A 268 -1.22 -12.20 19.01
N HIS A 269 -1.57 -11.61 20.15
CA HIS A 269 -1.56 -10.17 20.41
C HIS A 269 -0.74 -9.89 21.65
N LEU A 270 0.32 -9.10 21.49
CA LEU A 270 1.21 -8.67 22.56
C LEU A 270 1.00 -7.17 22.77
N GLU A 271 0.72 -6.76 24.00
CA GLU A 271 0.43 -5.37 24.34
C GLU A 271 1.14 -4.97 25.63
N ASP A 272 1.81 -3.83 25.63
CA ASP A 272 2.26 -3.16 26.86
C ASP A 272 1.52 -1.83 27.07
N ALA A 273 1.90 -1.04 28.07
CA ALA A 273 1.23 0.23 28.37
C ALA A 273 1.34 1.31 27.26
N SER A 274 2.10 1.06 26.19
CA SER A 274 2.46 2.03 25.14
C SER A 274 2.33 1.49 23.71
N GLU A 275 2.52 0.19 23.50
CA GLU A 275 2.64 -0.44 22.20
C GLU A 275 1.82 -1.72 22.14
N GLU A 276 1.37 -2.07 20.94
CA GLU A 276 0.80 -3.39 20.66
C GLU A 276 1.37 -3.98 19.36
N LYS A 277 1.45 -5.31 19.31
CA LYS A 277 1.90 -6.08 18.14
C LYS A 277 1.04 -7.32 17.98
N GLN A 278 0.66 -7.64 16.75
CA GLN A 278 -0.19 -8.80 16.45
C GLN A 278 0.40 -9.63 15.31
N ILE A 279 0.33 -10.96 15.42
CA ILE A 279 0.65 -11.88 14.34
C ILE A 279 -0.37 -13.02 14.28
N LYS A 280 -0.51 -13.64 13.10
CA LYS A 280 -1.18 -14.94 12.98
C LYS A 280 -0.20 -16.04 13.39
N VAL A 281 -0.66 -16.99 14.20
CA VAL A 281 0.11 -18.17 14.59
C VAL A 281 -0.61 -19.44 14.14
N LEU A 282 0.14 -20.41 13.64
CA LEU A 282 -0.36 -21.72 13.24
C LEU A 282 0.08 -22.80 14.23
N ILE A 283 -0.89 -23.49 14.82
CA ILE A 283 -0.67 -24.55 15.81
C ILE A 283 -0.91 -25.91 15.15
N TYR A 284 0.10 -26.79 15.19
CA TYR A 284 0.12 -28.09 14.51
C TYR A 284 -0.45 -29.26 15.33
#